data_AF-A0A8T5VJ09-F1
#
_entry.id   AF-A0A8T5VJ09-F1
#
_cell.length_a   1.000
_cell.length_b   1.000
_cell.length_c   1.000
_cell.angle_alpha   90.00
_cell.angle_beta   90.00
_cell.angle_gamma   90.00
#
_symmetry.space_group_name_H-M   'P 1'
#
loop_
_entity.id
_entity.type
_entity.pdbx_description
1 polymer ?
#
loop_
_entity_poly.entity_id
_entity_poly.type
_entity_poly.pdbx_seq_one_letter_code
_entity_poly.pdbx_strand_id
1 'polypeptide(L)'
;MGWDAKDVALLKRLWAAGQSAAQIARRLGCSRNAVCGMLTRSGLKRGHKPPTARPKIRPPPKPRPASSAALVRRVEKKVSRSTAERQQPKEFSKQQLYAILAEAVRNTG
;
A
#
# COMPACT_ATOMS: atom_id res chain seq x y z
N MET A 1 5.22 -9.00 19.42
CA MET A 1 6.28 -8.81 18.41
C MET A 1 6.29 -7.35 17.96
N GLY A 2 6.68 -6.47 18.87
CA GLY A 2 6.74 -5.02 18.66
C GLY A 2 8.19 -4.58 18.70
N TRP A 3 8.46 -3.37 18.21
CA TRP A 3 9.77 -2.77 18.34
C TRP A 3 10.05 -2.47 19.82
N ASP A 4 11.05 -3.14 20.39
CA ASP A 4 11.45 -2.86 21.77
C ASP A 4 12.22 -1.53 21.85
N ALA A 5 12.27 -0.95 23.04
CA ALA A 5 13.06 0.25 23.30
C ALA A 5 14.54 0.05 22.95
N LYS A 6 15.10 -1.15 23.18
CA LYS A 6 16.49 -1.48 22.83
C LYS A 6 16.71 -1.49 21.31
N ASP A 7 15.76 -2.03 20.55
CA ASP A 7 15.83 -2.06 19.08
C ASP A 7 15.72 -0.66 18.48
N VAL A 8 14.86 0.19 19.04
CA VAL A 8 14.73 1.60 18.62
C VAL A 8 16.00 2.39 18.95
N ALA A 9 16.61 2.15 20.11
CA ALA A 9 17.87 2.78 20.48
C ALA A 9 19.02 2.36 19.54
N LEU A 10 19.12 1.06 19.22
CA LEU A 10 20.10 0.53 18.27
C LEU A 10 19.85 1.10 16.86
N LEU A 11 18.60 1.15 16.42
CA LEU A 11 18.19 1.76 15.14
C LEU A 11 18.67 3.21 15.05
N LYS A 12 18.41 4.03 16.07
CA LYS A 12 18.83 5.44 16.11
C LYS A 12 20.35 5.58 16.04
N ARG A 13 21.09 4.77 16.81
CA ARG A 13 22.56 4.76 16.80
C ARG A 13 23.13 4.41 15.42
N LEU A 14 22.63 3.34 14.81
CA LEU A 14 23.09 2.90 13.49
C LEU A 14 22.69 3.88 12.38
N TRP A 15 21.52 4.50 12.52
CA TRP A 15 21.05 5.50 11.59
C TRP A 15 21.93 6.75 11.61
N ALA A 16 22.28 7.24 12.81
CA ALA A 16 23.23 8.34 13.00
C ALA A 16 24.61 8.01 12.43
N ALA A 17 25.07 6.76 12.58
CA ALA A 17 26.30 6.26 11.98
C ALA A 17 26.27 6.12 10.44
N GLY A 18 25.20 6.57 9.76
CA GLY A 18 25.13 6.57 8.30
C GLY A 18 24.72 5.25 7.66
N GLN A 19 24.38 4.22 8.45
CA GLN A 19 24.00 2.91 7.91
C GLN A 19 22.69 2.98 7.11
N SER A 20 22.63 2.24 6.00
CA SER A 20 21.41 2.10 5.20
C SER A 20 20.36 1.25 5.92
N ALA A 21 19.08 1.43 5.59
CA ALA A 21 17.99 0.65 6.18
C ALA A 21 18.17 -0.87 6.01
N ALA A 22 18.76 -1.31 4.89
CA ALA A 22 19.05 -2.73 4.65
C ALA A 22 20.18 -3.26 5.54
N GLN A 23 21.22 -2.45 5.81
CA GLN A 23 22.28 -2.82 6.76
C GLN A 23 21.75 -2.94 8.19
N ILE A 24 20.88 -2.02 8.59
CA ILE A 24 20.27 -2.00 9.92
C ILE A 24 19.32 -3.20 10.08
N ALA A 25 18.51 -3.49 9.07
CA ALA A 25 17.64 -4.65 8.99
C ALA A 25 18.38 -5.98 9.26
N ARG A 26 19.56 -6.17 8.63
CA ARG A 26 20.38 -7.37 8.86
C ARG A 26 20.85 -7.53 10.30
N ARG A 27 21.09 -6.44 11.03
CA ARG A 27 21.55 -6.47 12.43
C ARG A 27 20.41 -6.71 13.42
N LEU A 28 19.23 -6.15 13.13
CA LEU A 28 18.03 -6.28 13.96
C LEU A 28 17.19 -7.54 13.65
N GLY A 29 17.56 -8.32 12.62
CA GLY A 29 16.74 -9.46 12.16
C GLY A 29 15.38 -9.06 11.57
N CYS A 30 15.22 -7.79 11.17
CA CYS A 30 13.97 -7.24 10.67
C CYS A 30 14.02 -7.05 9.15
N SER A 31 12.86 -6.92 8.49
CA SER A 31 12.85 -6.59 7.05
C SER A 31 13.24 -5.12 6.81
N ARG A 32 13.83 -4.83 5.63
CA ARG A 32 14.13 -3.45 5.20
C ARG A 32 12.91 -2.53 5.33
N ASN A 33 11.73 -3.05 4.96
CA ASN A 33 10.49 -2.28 4.96
C ASN A 33 10.01 -1.99 6.39
N ALA A 34 10.19 -2.92 7.32
CA ALA A 34 9.91 -2.69 8.73
C ALA A 34 10.80 -1.57 9.30
N VAL A 35 12.09 -1.56 8.96
CA VAL A 35 13.03 -0.50 9.34
C VAL A 35 12.64 0.85 8.71
N CYS A 36 12.31 0.89 7.42
CA CYS A 36 11.83 2.11 6.76
C CYS A 36 10.56 2.67 7.41
N GLY A 37 9.59 1.80 7.72
CA GLY A 37 8.38 2.19 8.43
C GLY A 37 8.68 2.73 9.81
N MET A 38 9.64 2.13 10.52
CA MET A 38 10.03 2.61 11.85
C MET A 38 10.74 3.96 11.80
N LEU A 39 11.69 4.14 10.89
CA LEU A 39 12.36 5.43 10.67
C LEU A 39 11.37 6.54 10.31
N THR A 40 10.33 6.22 9.54
CA THR A 40 9.27 7.16 9.17
C THR A 40 8.44 7.57 10.39
N ARG A 41 8.07 6.62 11.25
CA ARG A 41 7.34 6.89 12.50
C ARG A 41 8.18 7.65 13.52
N SER A 42 9.48 7.38 13.59
CA SER A 42 10.41 8.07 14.49
C SER A 42 10.89 9.43 13.96
N GLY A 43 10.48 9.84 12.75
CA GLY A 43 10.86 11.12 12.15
C GLY A 43 12.31 11.20 11.64
N LEU A 44 13.05 10.09 11.65
CA LEU A 44 14.44 10.03 11.18
C LEU A 44 14.48 9.87 9.65
N LYS A 45 14.12 10.94 8.92
CA LYS A 45 14.25 10.98 7.46
C LYS A 45 15.67 11.42 7.08
N ARG A 46 16.33 10.64 6.24
CA ARG A 46 17.52 11.11 5.50
C ARG A 46 16.98 11.86 4.30
N GLY A 47 17.55 13.02 4.00
CA GLY A 47 17.25 13.74 2.76
C GLY A 47 17.30 12.77 1.58
N HIS A 48 16.26 12.77 0.76
CA HIS A 48 16.17 11.87 -0.38
C HIS A 48 17.33 12.24 -1.32
N LYS A 49 18.30 11.34 -1.50
CA LYS A 49 19.24 11.53 -2.61
C LYS A 49 18.42 11.41 -3.89
N PRO A 50 18.51 12.37 -4.82
CA PRO A 50 17.88 12.21 -6.12
C PRO A 50 18.39 10.88 -6.72
N PRO A 51 17.52 10.07 -7.33
CA PRO A 51 17.94 8.82 -7.94
C PRO A 51 18.99 9.11 -8.99
N THR A 52 20.24 8.74 -8.70
CA THR A 52 21.39 8.91 -9.60
C THR A 52 21.34 7.95 -10.79
N ALA A 53 20.55 6.88 -10.67
CA ALA A 53 20.24 6.01 -11.78
C ALA A 53 19.11 6.62 -12.61
N ARG A 54 19.38 6.89 -13.90
CA ARG A 54 18.33 7.01 -14.92
C ARG A 54 17.82 5.60 -15.18
N PRO A 55 16.67 5.17 -14.63
CA PRO A 55 16.16 3.85 -14.98
C PRO A 55 15.91 3.85 -16.49
N LYS A 56 16.59 2.95 -17.23
CA LYS A 56 16.26 2.69 -18.62
C LYS A 56 14.84 2.13 -18.60
N ILE A 57 13.86 2.99 -18.88
CA ILE A 57 12.46 2.58 -19.03
C ILE A 57 12.47 1.56 -20.16
N ARG A 58 12.42 0.27 -19.82
CA ARG A 58 12.23 -0.76 -20.82
C ARG A 58 10.84 -0.54 -21.39
N PRO A 59 10.68 -0.51 -22.72
CA PRO A 59 9.35 -0.42 -23.31
C PRO A 59 8.49 -1.55 -22.75
N PRO A 60 7.19 -1.31 -22.49
CA PRO A 60 6.30 -2.35 -22.00
C PRO A 60 6.38 -3.53 -22.98
N PRO A 61 6.45 -4.78 -22.46
CA PRO A 61 6.45 -5.95 -23.33
C PRO A 61 5.21 -5.89 -24.22
N LYS A 62 5.40 -5.98 -25.55
CA LYS A 62 4.30 -6.04 -26.52
C LYS A 62 3.28 -7.07 -26.02
N PRO A 63 1.97 -6.77 -26.04
CA PRO A 63 0.96 -7.75 -25.68
C PRO A 63 1.13 -8.95 -26.61
N ARG A 64 1.65 -10.06 -26.07
CA ARG A 64 1.52 -11.37 -26.72
C ARG A 64 0.02 -11.62 -26.85
N PRO A 65 -0.48 -12.11 -28.01
CA PRO A 65 -1.87 -12.49 -28.13
C PRO A 65 -2.17 -13.47 -27.00
N ALA A 66 -3.04 -13.04 -26.09
CA ALA A 66 -3.44 -13.85 -24.96
C ALA A 66 -4.25 -15.02 -25.52
N SER A 67 -3.70 -16.23 -25.45
CA SER A 67 -4.55 -17.41 -25.45
C SER A 67 -5.56 -17.24 -24.31
N SER A 68 -6.84 -17.18 -24.68
CA SER A 68 -7.97 -16.85 -23.81
C SER A 68 -8.02 -17.71 -22.53
N ALA A 69 -7.38 -18.89 -22.53
CA ALA A 69 -7.29 -19.80 -21.39
C ALA A 69 -6.45 -19.28 -20.21
N ALA A 70 -5.47 -18.38 -20.43
CA ALA A 70 -4.58 -17.90 -19.37
C ALA A 70 -5.14 -16.68 -18.59
N LEU A 71 -6.07 -15.94 -19.20
CA LEU A 71 -6.73 -14.79 -18.57
C LEU A 71 -7.71 -15.23 -17.48
N VAL A 72 -8.45 -16.32 -17.74
CA VAL A 72 -9.49 -16.86 -16.83
C VAL A 72 -8.90 -17.23 -15.47
N ARG A 73 -7.77 -17.97 -15.47
CA ARG A 73 -7.10 -18.42 -14.25
C ARG A 73 -6.47 -17.29 -13.40
N ARG A 74 -6.11 -16.17 -14.03
CA ARG A 74 -5.56 -15.00 -13.29
C ARG A 74 -6.66 -14.13 -12.69
N VAL A 75 -7.83 -14.08 -13.32
CA VAL A 75 -9.03 -13.43 -12.78
C VAL A 75 -9.56 -14.18 -11.56
N GLU A 76 -9.64 -15.51 -11.60
CA GLU A 76 -10.17 -16.31 -10.48
C GLU A 76 -9.36 -16.14 -9.18
N LYS A 77 -8.03 -16.05 -9.28
CA LYS A 77 -7.14 -15.86 -8.12
C LYS A 77 -7.08 -14.42 -7.58
N LYS A 78 -7.52 -13.43 -8.36
CA LYS A 78 -7.64 -12.03 -7.91
C LYS A 78 -9.01 -11.73 -7.29
N VAL A 79 -10.08 -12.36 -7.77
CA VAL A 79 -11.45 -12.15 -7.26
C VAL A 79 -11.69 -12.81 -5.90
N SER A 80 -11.02 -13.94 -5.62
CA SER A 80 -11.22 -14.71 -4.38
C SER A 80 -10.56 -14.12 -3.13
N ARG A 81 -9.81 -13.02 -3.21
CA ARG A 81 -9.17 -12.37 -2.04
C ARG A 81 -9.63 -10.94 -1.74
N SER A 82 -10.62 -10.42 -2.47
CA SER A 82 -11.09 -9.04 -2.26
C SER A 82 -12.55 -8.84 -2.61
N THR A 83 -13.43 -9.77 -2.20
CA THR A 83 -14.88 -9.57 -2.34
C THR A 83 -15.62 -10.19 -1.16
N ALA A 84 -15.23 -9.81 0.05
CA ALA A 84 -16.19 -9.72 1.15
C ALA A 84 -16.70 -8.28 1.13
N GLU A 85 -17.93 -8.10 0.66
CA GLU A 85 -18.83 -6.99 1.01
C GLU A 85 -18.25 -5.56 0.83
N ARG A 86 -17.86 -5.19 -0.39
CA ARG A 86 -17.98 -3.79 -0.81
C ARG A 86 -19.11 -3.74 -1.83
N GLN A 87 -20.32 -3.55 -1.32
CA GLN A 87 -21.44 -3.15 -2.17
C GLN A 87 -20.98 -1.92 -2.94
N GLN A 88 -20.97 -2.04 -4.28
CA GLN A 88 -20.68 -0.89 -5.14
C GLN A 88 -21.60 0.26 -4.72
N PRO A 89 -21.11 1.52 -4.63
CA PRO A 89 -22.01 2.63 -4.45
C PRO A 89 -22.99 2.60 -5.63
N LYS A 90 -24.25 2.28 -5.36
CA LYS A 90 -25.31 2.37 -6.36
C LYS A 90 -25.38 3.85 -6.72
N GLU A 91 -25.01 4.18 -7.95
CA GLU A 91 -25.14 5.54 -8.44
C GLU A 91 -26.63 5.83 -8.59
N PHE A 92 -27.20 6.43 -7.55
CA PHE A 92 -28.60 6.85 -7.56
C PHE A 92 -28.75 8.03 -8.52
N SER A 93 -29.73 7.94 -9.42
CA SER A 93 -30.17 9.10 -10.19
C SER A 93 -30.58 10.22 -9.24
N LYS A 94 -30.41 11.49 -9.65
CA LYS A 94 -30.82 12.66 -8.85
C LYS A 94 -32.26 12.51 -8.31
N GLN A 95 -33.17 11.99 -9.13
CA GLN A 95 -34.57 11.75 -8.74
C GLN A 95 -34.70 10.73 -7.60
N GLN A 96 -33.88 9.66 -7.62
CA GLN A 96 -33.89 8.65 -6.56
C GLN A 96 -33.34 9.20 -5.25
N LEU A 97 -32.31 10.06 -5.31
CA LEU A 97 -31.79 10.74 -4.13
C LEU A 97 -32.83 11.66 -3.49
N TYR A 98 -33.57 12.43 -4.31
CA TYR A 98 -34.66 13.26 -3.80
C TYR A 98 -35.80 12.44 -3.20
N ALA A 99 -36.14 11.29 -3.79
CA ALA A 99 -37.16 10.40 -3.26
C ALA A 99 -36.77 9.82 -1.89
N ILE A 100 -35.51 9.38 -1.74
CA ILE A 100 -34.97 8.88 -0.47
C ILE A 100 -35.00 9.97 0.61
N LEU A 101 -34.60 11.21 0.25
CA LEU A 101 -34.64 12.33 1.19
C LEU A 101 -36.08 12.65 1.62
N ALA A 102 -37.02 12.66 0.68
CA ALA A 102 -38.43 12.93 0.98
C ALA A 102 -39.05 11.84 1.87
N GLU A 103 -38.65 10.57 1.70
CA GLU A 103 -39.07 9.48 2.58
C GLU A 103 -38.52 9.63 3.98
N ALA A 104 -37.22 9.92 4.11
CA ALA A 104 -36.59 10.11 5.42
C ALA A 104 -37.30 11.20 6.23
N VAL A 105 -37.63 12.34 5.60
CA VAL A 105 -38.35 13.46 6.25
C VAL A 105 -39.73 13.03 6.75
N ARG A 106 -40.47 12.20 5.99
CA ARG A 106 -41.78 11.69 6.39
C ARG A 106 -41.72 10.71 7.56
N ASN A 107 -40.63 9.97 7.68
CA ASN A 107 -40.46 8.95 8.73
C ASN A 107 -39.96 9.55 10.07
N THR A 108 -39.45 10.79 10.03
CA THR A 108 -39.05 11.57 11.21
C THR A 108 -40.17 12.45 11.80
N GLY A 109 -41.43 12.21 11.41
CA GLY A 109 -42.63 12.91 11.92
C GLY A 109 -43.42 12.08 12.91
#